data_AF-A0A2T5C734-F1
#
_entry.id   AF-A0A2T5C734-F1
#
_cell.length_a   1.000
_cell.length_b   1.000
_cell.length_c   1.000
_cell.angle_alpha   90.00
_cell.angle_beta   90.00
_cell.angle_gamma   90.00
#
_symmetry.space_group_name_H-M   'P 1'
#
loop_
_entity.id
_entity.type
_entity.pdbx_description
1 polymer ?
#
loop_
_entity_poly.entity_id
_entity_poly.type
_entity_poly.pdbx_seq_one_letter_code
_entity_poly.pdbx_strand_id
1 'polypeptide(L)' 'MNIEELRNYCLSLPGVTEDFPFDEVTLVFKVGGKMFLLTGLDGDFSINVKCDPE' A
#
# COMPACT_ATOMS: atom_id res chain seq x y z
N MET A 1 -3.75 -13.82 -1.39
CA MET A 1 -3.82 -12.36 -1.29
C MET A 1 -3.79 -11.78 -2.68
N ASN A 2 -4.82 -11.04 -3.06
CA ASN A 2 -4.87 -10.21 -4.27
C ASN A 2 -4.93 -8.71 -3.89
N ILE A 3 -5.01 -7.83 -4.88
CA ILE A 3 -5.03 -6.37 -4.65
C ILE A 3 -6.24 -5.90 -3.84
N GLU A 4 -7.42 -6.49 -4.04
CA GLU A 4 -8.64 -6.12 -3.31
C GLU A 4 -8.56 -6.56 -1.85
N GLU A 5 -8.08 -7.79 -1.61
CA GLU A 5 -7.85 -8.32 -0.25
C GLU A 5 -6.80 -7.49 0.50
N LEU A 6 -5.70 -7.13 -0.17
CA LEU A 6 -4.67 -6.26 0.40
C LEU A 6 -5.23 -4.88 0.75
N ARG A 7 -5.95 -4.25 -0.18
CA ARG A 7 -6.55 -2.92 0.03
C ARG A 7 -7.55 -2.93 1.18
N ASN A 8 -8.45 -3.91 1.21
CA ASN A 8 -9.42 -4.06 2.30
C ASN A 8 -8.72 -4.28 3.64
N TYR A 9 -7.66 -5.09 3.68
CA TYR A 9 -6.86 -5.28 4.88
C TYR A 9 -6.19 -3.98 5.34
N CYS A 10 -5.49 -3.26 4.45
CA CYS A 10 -4.82 -2.01 4.80
C CYS A 10 -5.81 -0.95 5.30
N LEU A 11 -6.96 -0.79 4.63
CA LEU A 11 -7.99 0.18 5.04
C LEU A 11 -8.73 -0.23 6.33
N SER A 12 -8.64 -1.49 6.76
CA SER A 12 -9.16 -1.91 8.07
C SER A 12 -8.29 -1.44 9.24
N LEU A 13 -7.04 -1.02 8.98
CA LEU A 13 -6.13 -0.55 10.01
C LEU A 13 -6.43 0.91 10.42
N PRO A 14 -6.38 1.25 11.72
CA PRO A 14 -6.70 2.60 12.19
C PRO A 14 -5.83 3.69 11.55
N GLY A 15 -6.47 4.72 11.00
CA GLY A 15 -5.78 5.90 10.47
C GLY A 15 -5.00 5.66 9.17
N VAL A 16 -5.25 4.55 8.47
CA VAL A 16 -4.69 4.30 7.14
C VAL A 16 -5.46 5.03 6.06
N THR A 17 -4.72 5.61 5.13
CA THR A 17 -5.23 6.24 3.90
C THR A 17 -4.47 5.69 2.70
N GLU A 18 -5.10 5.72 1.52
CA GLU A 18 -4.46 5.37 0.25
C GLU A 18 -4.37 6.59 -0.68
N ASP A 19 -3.37 6.61 -1.55
CA ASP A 19 -3.08 7.72 -2.46
C ASP A 19 -2.19 7.26 -3.64
N PHE A 20 -2.08 8.11 -4.66
CA PHE A 20 -1.28 7.91 -5.88
C PHE A 20 -0.23 9.02 -6.01
N PRO A 21 0.78 9.07 -5.12
CA PRO A 21 1.71 10.20 -5.06
C PRO A 21 2.78 10.22 -6.16
N PHE A 22 2.89 9.16 -6.98
CA PHE A 22 3.93 9.01 -7.99
C PHE A 22 3.35 9.02 -9.42
N ASP A 23 2.32 8.22 -9.67
CA ASP A 23 1.65 8.02 -10.95
C ASP A 23 0.24 7.42 -10.73
N GLU A 24 -0.48 7.11 -11.80
CA GLU A 24 -1.86 6.61 -11.75
C GLU A 24 -2.01 5.12 -11.37
N VAL A 25 -0.91 4.38 -11.26
CA VAL A 25 -0.92 2.91 -11.09
C VAL A 25 -0.20 2.42 -9.83
N THR A 26 0.57 3.28 -9.17
CA THR A 26 1.29 2.97 -7.92
C THR A 26 0.45 3.36 -6.72
N LEU A 27 -0.25 2.38 -6.15
CA LEU A 27 -1.06 2.56 -4.95
C LEU A 27 -0.17 2.58 -3.70
N VAL A 28 -0.23 3.67 -2.94
CA VAL A 28 0.56 3.85 -1.69
C VAL A 28 -0.36 3.94 -0.49
N PHE A 29 -0.10 3.11 0.52
CA PHE A 29 -0.77 3.19 1.82
C PHE A 29 0.08 3.97 2.83
N LYS A 30 -0.59 4.89 3.53
CA LYS A 30 0.01 5.80 4.53
C LYS A 30 -0.71 5.64 5.86
N VAL A 31 0.03 5.76 6.97
CA VAL A 31 -0.54 5.89 8.32
C VAL A 31 -0.04 7.21 8.92
N GLY A 32 -0.95 8.06 9.38
CA GLY A 32 -0.59 9.40 9.88
C GLY A 32 0.23 10.22 8.86
N GLY A 33 -0.08 10.08 7.57
CA GLY A 33 0.63 10.76 6.47
C GLY A 33 1.98 10.16 6.05
N LYS A 34 2.46 9.08 6.70
CA LYS A 34 3.72 8.42 6.35
C LYS A 34 3.48 7.11 5.60
N MET A 35 4.15 6.91 4.45
CA MET A 35 4.07 5.66 3.68
C MET A 35 4.61 4.46 4.48
N PHE A 36 3.95 3.31 4.37
CA PHE A 36 4.42 2.04 4.94
C PHE A 36 4.32 0.86 3.97
N LEU A 37 3.45 0.94 2.95
CA LEU A 37 3.28 -0.08 1.92
C LEU A 37 3.01 0.59 0.56
N LEU A 38 3.54 0.04 -0.53
CA LEU A 38 3.11 0.36 -1.89
C LEU A 38 2.99 -0.90 -2.76
N THR A 39 2.13 -0.84 -3.77
CA THR A 39 1.87 -1.93 -4.72
C THR A 39 1.54 -1.34 -6.09
N GLY A 40 1.93 -2.03 -7.16
CA GLY A 40 1.48 -1.72 -8.52
C GLY A 40 0.08 -2.27 -8.77
N LEU A 41 -0.73 -1.55 -9.55
CA LEU A 41 -2.01 -2.03 -10.09
C LEU A 41 -1.87 -2.73 -11.44
N ASP A 42 -0.71 -2.60 -12.08
CA ASP A 42 -0.32 -3.25 -13.31
C ASP A 42 0.72 -4.36 -13.08
N GLY A 43 0.77 -5.31 -14.02
CA GLY A 43 1.71 -6.42 -13.95
C GLY A 43 1.38 -7.48 -12.89
N ASP A 44 2.41 -8.21 -12.46
CA ASP A 44 2.28 -9.26 -11.47
C ASP A 44 2.12 -8.68 -10.06
N PHE A 45 1.22 -9.27 -9.28
CA PHE A 45 0.96 -8.83 -7.91
C PHE A 45 2.23 -8.90 -7.05
N SER A 46 2.68 -7.73 -6.59
CA SER A 46 3.85 -7.57 -5.73
C SER A 46 3.64 -6.39 -4.78
N ILE A 47 4.20 -6.50 -3.58
CA ILE A 47 4.11 -5.44 -2.57
C ILE A 47 5.51 -5.05 -2.09
N ASN A 48 5.67 -3.78 -1.77
CA ASN A 48 6.86 -3.24 -1.10
C ASN A 48 6.43 -2.74 0.27
N VAL A 49 7.11 -3.21 1.32
CA VAL A 49 6.81 -2.87 2.71
C VAL A 49 8.05 -2.37 3.41
N LYS A 50 7.87 -1.52 4.42
CA LYS A 50 8.96 -1.19 5.34
C LYS A 50 9.18 -2.36 6.31
N CYS A 51 10.40 -2.87 6.35
CA CYS A 51 10.84 -3.86 7.33
C CYS A 51 11.77 -3.23 8.36
N ASP A 52 11.86 -3.87 9.53
CA ASP A 52 12.97 -3.63 10.43
C ASP A 52 14.26 -4.15 9.79
N PRO A 53 15.38 -3.40 9.84
CA PRO A 53 16.67 -3.86 9.34
C PRO A 53 17.34 -4.96 10.18
N GLU A 54 16.87 -5.24 11.41
CA GLU A 54 17.38 -6.33 12.26
C GLU A 54 16.87 -7.73 11.88
#